data_AF-A0A7J7PVB2-F1
#
_entry.id   AF-A0A7J7PVB2-F1
#
_cell.length_a   1.000
_cell.length_b   1.000
_cell.length_c   1.000
_cell.angle_alpha   90.00
_cell.angle_beta   90.00
_cell.angle_gamma   90.00
#
_symmetry.space_group_name_H-M   'P 1'
#
loop_
_entity.id
_entity.type
_entity.pdbx_description
1 polymer ?
#
loop_
_entity_poly.entity_id
_entity_poly.type
_entity_poly.pdbx_seq_one_letter_code
_entity_poly.pdbx_strand_id
1 'polypeptide(L)'
;MQHQGMPANSTVMSSSWLTRQAITAACIWSTATWVFCVHTHLQGRMPGLRALLCLPCAALHFALLPYLVDSRNDPLSVLPTTGLLSFAAFKVIALLMDRGVLAHVPRQYWHFMAACCLPVIPESAFAASRASKYTSAGSRRNSLHHKAASLLGRVACCTVASAAQHIQWLPRLAVSWLHVLVTCMFLGGATDCFALITTALLGMRLAPSFDRPYLSGSLTEFWSQRWNVTTTYLLRVMLYDPIVERQLMADHSAQRSSRLGSSSQQINQQQHQHAESKQDGLVAGNSNQLTNSGSKSKRAQTSTMRRFVGLQVTFAASAAWHLLLFFAITGTFGWRWMWFFTAQGPLLLLEASISKVAKAAGVCIPRVLAVVLTNILLIVLADPLLIAPAVESGMVDGCFKQAQMLARMVMQQLGISAL
;
A
#
# COMPACT_ATOMS: atom_id res chain seq x y z
N MET A 1 15.90 20.23 33.86
CA MET A 1 15.35 21.34 33.05
C MET A 1 13.84 21.18 33.02
N GLN A 2 13.13 22.23 33.42
CA GLN A 2 11.68 22.24 33.63
C GLN A 2 10.92 21.72 32.41
N HIS A 3 10.02 20.76 32.62
CA HIS A 3 8.92 20.46 31.72
C HIS A 3 8.03 21.72 31.63
N GLN A 4 8.37 22.65 30.75
CA GLN A 4 7.42 23.68 30.32
C GLN A 4 6.29 22.95 29.58
N GLY A 5 5.12 22.89 30.20
CA GLY A 5 3.89 22.47 29.56
C GLY A 5 3.64 23.36 28.35
N MET A 6 3.87 22.83 27.15
CA MET A 6 3.49 23.50 25.92
C MET A 6 1.96 23.67 25.90
N PRO A 7 1.46 24.80 25.37
CA PRO A 7 0.03 25.09 25.32
C PRO A 7 -0.73 23.93 24.67
N ALA A 8 -1.97 23.72 25.11
CA ALA A 8 -2.88 22.76 24.49
C ALA A 8 -2.87 22.97 22.97
N ASN A 9 -2.90 21.89 22.17
CA ASN A 9 -3.36 22.02 20.80
C ASN A 9 -4.83 22.49 20.89
N SER A 10 -5.03 23.80 20.86
CA SER A 10 -6.34 24.47 20.94
C SER A 10 -7.24 24.14 19.75
N THR A 11 -6.72 23.34 18.80
CA THR A 11 -7.38 22.89 17.58
C THR A 11 -8.04 21.51 17.72
N VAL A 12 -7.72 20.70 18.73
CA VAL A 12 -8.36 19.38 18.90
C VAL A 12 -9.79 19.57 19.39
N MET A 13 -10.75 18.86 18.79
CA MET A 13 -12.13 18.91 19.25
C MET A 13 -12.23 18.40 20.70
N SER A 14 -12.87 19.19 21.57
CA SER A 14 -13.12 18.85 22.98
C SER A 14 -14.12 17.70 23.19
N SER A 15 -14.58 17.08 22.11
CA SER A 15 -15.51 15.95 22.12
C SER A 15 -14.84 14.65 22.58
N SER A 16 -15.64 13.64 22.95
CA SER A 16 -15.11 12.34 23.34
C SER A 16 -14.40 11.63 22.19
N TRP A 17 -13.49 10.69 22.50
CA TRP A 17 -12.83 9.84 21.50
C TRP A 17 -13.83 9.15 20.56
N LEU A 18 -14.91 8.56 21.11
CA LEU A 18 -15.97 7.92 20.34
C LEU A 18 -16.62 8.90 19.35
N THR A 19 -16.87 10.13 19.77
CA THR A 19 -17.43 11.18 18.90
C THR A 19 -16.49 11.49 17.75
N ARG A 20 -15.19 11.64 17.99
CA ARG A 20 -14.19 11.89 16.92
C ARG A 20 -14.11 10.73 15.93
N GLN A 21 -14.14 9.49 16.40
CA GLN A 21 -14.16 8.31 15.53
C GLN A 21 -15.46 8.21 14.71
N ALA A 22 -16.61 8.54 15.32
CA ALA A 22 -17.89 8.59 14.63
C ALA A 22 -17.92 9.66 13.54
N ILE A 23 -17.39 10.86 13.82
CA ILE A 23 -17.23 11.93 12.83
C ILE A 23 -16.32 11.46 11.68
N THR A 24 -15.18 10.85 12.00
CA THR A 24 -14.27 10.28 10.99
C THR A 24 -14.99 9.32 10.06
N ALA A 25 -15.74 8.35 10.63
CA ALA A 25 -16.49 7.37 9.85
C ALA A 25 -17.59 8.04 8.99
N ALA A 26 -18.35 8.98 9.57
CA ALA A 26 -19.41 9.70 8.87
C ALA A 26 -18.88 10.56 7.72
N CYS A 27 -17.76 11.26 7.90
CA CYS A 27 -17.11 12.05 6.85
C CYS A 27 -16.65 11.19 5.68
N ILE A 28 -15.99 10.06 5.97
CA ILE A 28 -15.51 9.13 4.94
C ILE A 28 -16.68 8.52 4.19
N TRP A 29 -17.71 8.07 4.91
CA TRP A 29 -18.91 7.49 4.31
C TRP A 29 -19.64 8.48 3.42
N SER A 30 -19.87 9.71 3.91
CA SER A 30 -20.54 10.77 3.16
C SER A 30 -19.76 11.12 1.89
N THR A 31 -18.43 11.22 1.98
CA THR A 31 -17.56 11.43 0.82
C THR A 31 -17.67 10.27 -0.17
N ALA A 32 -17.64 9.02 0.32
CA ALA A 32 -17.73 7.85 -0.54
C ALA A 32 -19.07 7.81 -1.28
N THR A 33 -20.21 8.06 -0.60
CA THR A 33 -21.53 8.17 -1.21
C THR A 33 -21.59 9.29 -2.25
N TRP A 34 -21.09 10.48 -1.91
CA TRP A 34 -21.06 11.62 -2.83
C TRP A 34 -20.24 11.32 -4.09
N VAL A 35 -19.01 10.81 -3.92
CA VAL A 35 -18.12 10.47 -5.02
C VAL A 35 -18.72 9.35 -5.89
N PHE A 36 -19.41 8.38 -5.28
CA PHE A 36 -20.15 7.36 -6.03
C PHE A 36 -21.21 8.00 -6.93
N CYS A 37 -22.07 8.87 -6.40
CA CYS A 37 -23.10 9.57 -7.17
C CYS A 37 -22.50 10.40 -8.31
N VAL A 38 -21.48 11.21 -8.02
CA VAL A 38 -20.80 12.02 -9.05
C VAL A 38 -20.18 11.12 -10.13
N HIS A 39 -19.52 10.03 -9.73
CA HIS A 39 -18.88 9.09 -10.65
C HIS A 39 -19.88 8.36 -11.55
N THR A 40 -21.03 7.94 -11.01
CA THR A 40 -22.06 7.24 -11.78
C THR A 40 -22.81 8.16 -12.74
N HIS A 41 -23.05 9.42 -12.37
CA HIS A 41 -23.78 10.38 -13.19
C HIS A 41 -22.92 11.10 -14.25
N LEU A 42 -21.65 11.41 -13.98
CA LEU A 42 -20.78 12.19 -14.88
C LEU A 42 -19.86 11.37 -15.79
N GLN A 43 -20.20 10.09 -16.05
CA GLN A 43 -19.32 9.12 -16.72
C GLN A 43 -18.71 9.65 -18.04
N GLY A 44 -17.41 9.95 -18.01
CA GLY A 44 -16.59 10.29 -19.19
C GLY A 44 -16.95 11.61 -19.89
N ARG A 45 -18.03 12.29 -19.49
CA ARG A 45 -18.54 13.48 -20.18
C ARG A 45 -17.82 14.76 -19.75
N MET A 46 -17.38 14.84 -18.50
CA MET A 46 -16.79 16.07 -17.92
C MET A 46 -15.78 15.78 -16.79
N PRO A 47 -14.50 15.47 -17.08
CA PRO A 47 -13.50 15.23 -16.04
C PRO A 47 -13.26 16.47 -15.15
N GLY A 48 -13.35 17.67 -15.73
CA GLY A 48 -13.22 18.93 -14.97
C GLY A 48 -14.33 19.14 -13.95
N LEU A 49 -15.59 18.86 -14.30
CA LEU A 49 -16.73 18.97 -13.37
C LEU A 49 -16.62 17.92 -12.25
N ARG A 50 -16.22 16.69 -12.58
CA ARG A 50 -15.94 15.65 -11.57
C ARG A 50 -14.84 16.10 -10.59
N ALA A 51 -13.78 16.73 -11.09
CA ALA A 51 -12.73 17.29 -10.24
C ALA A 51 -13.24 18.41 -9.33
N LEU A 52 -14.02 19.35 -9.88
CA LEU A 52 -14.62 20.44 -9.11
C LEU A 52 -15.50 19.94 -7.97
N LEU A 53 -16.28 18.89 -8.19
CA LEU A 53 -17.23 18.35 -7.21
C LEU A 53 -16.60 17.42 -6.16
N CYS A 54 -15.50 16.74 -6.47
CA CYS A 54 -14.91 15.74 -5.56
C CYS A 54 -13.58 16.19 -4.91
N LEU A 55 -12.86 17.15 -5.49
CA LEU A 55 -11.61 17.67 -4.90
C LEU A 55 -11.82 18.32 -3.51
N PRO A 56 -12.89 19.10 -3.27
CA PRO A 56 -13.16 19.65 -1.94
C PRO A 56 -13.35 18.56 -0.87
N CYS A 57 -13.93 17.41 -1.22
CA CYS A 57 -14.09 16.29 -0.29
C CYS A 57 -12.74 15.68 0.10
N ALA A 58 -11.81 15.52 -0.87
CA ALA A 58 -10.46 15.06 -0.58
C ALA A 58 -9.67 16.07 0.26
N ALA A 59 -9.82 17.37 -0.02
CA ALA A 59 -9.20 18.43 0.77
C ALA A 59 -9.74 18.48 2.20
N LEU A 60 -11.04 18.28 2.38
CA LEU A 60 -11.70 18.23 3.69
C LEU A 60 -11.10 17.13 4.58
N HIS A 61 -10.82 15.94 4.03
CA HIS A 61 -10.18 14.88 4.81
C HIS A 61 -8.83 15.30 5.40
N PHE A 62 -7.99 16.01 4.63
CA PHE A 62 -6.71 16.53 5.13
C PHE A 62 -6.90 17.66 6.13
N ALA A 63 -7.87 18.55 5.89
CA ALA A 63 -8.18 19.66 6.79
C ALA A 63 -8.71 19.18 8.15
N LEU A 64 -9.42 18.04 8.21
CA LEU A 64 -9.97 17.48 9.44
C LEU A 64 -8.96 16.76 10.33
N LEU A 65 -7.80 16.35 9.80
CA LEU A 65 -6.78 15.62 10.57
C LEU A 65 -6.39 16.29 11.90
N PRO A 66 -5.99 17.57 11.95
CA PRO A 66 -5.60 18.21 13.21
C PRO A 66 -6.73 18.33 14.24
N TYR A 67 -7.99 18.25 13.81
CA TYR A 67 -9.17 18.36 14.68
C TYR A 67 -9.60 17.01 15.26
N LEU A 68 -9.42 15.93 14.49
CA LEU A 68 -9.87 14.58 14.85
C LEU A 68 -8.79 13.74 15.53
N VAL A 69 -7.52 14.12 15.36
CA VAL A 69 -6.38 13.40 15.93
C VAL A 69 -5.96 14.03 17.25
N ASP A 70 -6.22 13.31 18.34
CA ASP A 70 -5.73 13.67 19.68
C ASP A 70 -4.60 12.73 20.07
N SER A 71 -3.36 13.14 19.81
CA SER A 71 -2.18 12.32 20.09
C SER A 71 -1.78 12.29 21.56
N ARG A 72 -2.25 13.23 22.38
CA ARG A 72 -1.94 13.25 23.82
C ARG A 72 -2.77 12.21 24.57
N ASN A 73 -4.07 12.15 24.25
CA ASN A 73 -5.00 11.26 24.95
C ASN A 73 -5.13 9.91 24.23
N ASP A 74 -5.08 9.87 22.90
CA ASP A 74 -5.41 8.67 22.10
C ASP A 74 -4.37 8.33 21.01
N PRO A 75 -3.06 8.14 21.33
CA PRO A 75 -2.02 7.84 20.35
C PRO A 75 -2.32 6.64 19.41
N LEU A 76 -3.02 5.61 19.88
CA LEU A 76 -3.41 4.49 19.02
C LEU A 76 -4.45 4.84 17.96
N SER A 77 -5.26 5.88 18.18
CA SER A 77 -6.26 6.33 17.20
C SER A 77 -5.63 7.13 16.06
N VAL A 78 -4.45 7.71 16.29
CA VAL A 78 -3.79 8.60 15.34
C VAL A 78 -3.53 7.89 14.01
N LEU A 79 -2.95 6.69 14.05
CA LEU A 79 -2.56 5.96 12.85
C LEU A 79 -3.76 5.42 12.06
N PRO A 80 -4.78 4.78 12.66
CA PRO A 80 -6.01 4.42 11.97
C PRO A 80 -6.78 5.62 11.41
N THR A 81 -6.99 6.68 12.20
CA THR A 81 -7.76 7.87 11.77
C THR A 81 -7.05 8.60 10.63
N THR A 82 -5.74 8.85 10.79
CA THR A 82 -4.92 9.47 9.74
C THR A 82 -4.86 8.59 8.50
N GLY A 83 -4.68 7.28 8.67
CA GLY A 83 -4.66 6.31 7.59
C GLY A 83 -5.97 6.31 6.80
N LEU A 84 -7.12 6.13 7.46
CA LEU A 84 -8.43 6.03 6.82
C LEU A 84 -8.80 7.28 6.02
N LEU A 85 -8.66 8.47 6.62
CA LEU A 85 -8.95 9.74 5.94
C LEU A 85 -8.04 9.94 4.71
N SER A 86 -6.76 9.61 4.86
CA SER A 86 -5.77 9.83 3.80
C SER A 86 -5.90 8.82 2.67
N PHE A 87 -6.16 7.55 2.98
CA PHE A 87 -6.44 6.55 1.96
C PHE A 87 -7.70 6.89 1.17
N ALA A 88 -8.76 7.36 1.83
CA ALA A 88 -9.96 7.83 1.15
C ALA A 88 -9.64 9.02 0.24
N ALA A 89 -8.92 10.03 0.73
CA ALA A 89 -8.51 11.20 -0.07
C ALA A 89 -7.64 10.81 -1.28
N PHE A 90 -6.62 9.97 -1.09
CA PHE A 90 -5.75 9.49 -2.17
C PHE A 90 -6.52 8.70 -3.23
N LYS A 91 -7.48 7.87 -2.82
CA LYS A 91 -8.34 7.13 -3.76
C LYS A 91 -9.26 8.05 -4.55
N VAL A 92 -9.80 9.09 -3.92
CA VAL A 92 -10.58 10.13 -4.61
C VAL A 92 -9.70 10.90 -5.59
N ILE A 93 -8.50 11.34 -5.19
CA ILE A 93 -7.57 12.05 -6.10
C ILE A 93 -7.18 11.18 -7.28
N ALA A 94 -6.87 9.89 -7.05
CA ALA A 94 -6.59 8.95 -8.13
C ALA A 94 -7.79 8.83 -9.10
N LEU A 95 -9.02 8.79 -8.59
CA LEU A 95 -10.23 8.78 -9.42
C LEU A 95 -10.38 10.05 -10.28
N LEU A 96 -10.00 11.22 -9.77
CA LEU A 96 -10.03 12.46 -10.55
C LEU A 96 -9.14 12.36 -11.78
N MET A 97 -8.01 11.69 -11.64
CA MET A 97 -7.03 11.38 -12.70
C MET A 97 -7.47 10.22 -13.60
N ASP A 98 -8.66 9.66 -13.37
CA ASP A 98 -9.17 8.45 -14.01
C ASP A 98 -8.27 7.21 -13.81
N ARG A 99 -7.55 7.20 -12.69
CA ARG A 99 -6.60 6.17 -12.27
C ARG A 99 -7.06 5.53 -10.94
N GLY A 100 -6.34 4.52 -10.50
CA GLY A 100 -6.50 3.96 -9.16
C GLY A 100 -7.68 3.01 -9.01
N VAL A 101 -7.98 2.67 -7.75
CA VAL A 101 -8.94 1.61 -7.41
C VAL A 101 -10.35 1.95 -7.88
N LEU A 102 -10.83 3.14 -7.52
CA LEU A 102 -12.23 3.54 -7.73
C LEU A 102 -12.63 3.64 -9.21
N ALA A 103 -11.67 3.85 -10.11
CA ALA A 103 -11.92 3.83 -11.55
C ALA A 103 -12.22 2.42 -12.11
N HIS A 104 -11.85 1.36 -11.39
CA HIS A 104 -11.90 -0.03 -11.87
C HIS A 104 -12.81 -0.95 -11.03
N VAL A 105 -13.30 -0.50 -9.87
CA VAL A 105 -14.21 -1.28 -9.04
C VAL A 105 -15.55 -1.47 -9.77
N PRO A 106 -16.20 -2.65 -9.67
CA PRO A 106 -17.55 -2.84 -10.17
C PRO A 106 -18.51 -1.77 -9.63
N ARG A 107 -19.49 -1.36 -10.44
CA ARG A 107 -20.44 -0.27 -10.11
C ARG A 107 -21.48 -0.63 -9.04
N GLN A 108 -21.19 -1.62 -8.21
CA GLN A 108 -22.02 -1.95 -7.06
C GLN A 108 -21.69 -1.01 -5.91
N TYR A 109 -22.71 -0.38 -5.33
CA TYR A 109 -22.57 0.63 -4.28
C TYR A 109 -21.68 0.15 -3.12
N TRP A 110 -21.97 -1.03 -2.56
CA TRP A 110 -21.23 -1.55 -1.40
C TRP A 110 -19.76 -1.87 -1.68
N HIS A 111 -19.46 -2.36 -2.88
CA HIS A 111 -18.08 -2.60 -3.32
C HIS A 111 -17.31 -1.28 -3.45
N PHE A 112 -17.95 -0.25 -4.00
CA PHE A 112 -17.37 1.08 -4.09
C PHE A 112 -17.16 1.72 -2.71
N MET A 113 -18.14 1.61 -1.81
CA MET A 113 -18.03 2.09 -0.43
C MET A 113 -16.84 1.44 0.28
N ALA A 114 -16.77 0.11 0.33
CA ALA A 114 -15.68 -0.57 1.01
C ALA A 114 -14.32 -0.25 0.36
N ALA A 115 -14.25 -0.17 -0.97
CA ALA A 115 -13.04 0.21 -1.67
C ALA A 115 -12.62 1.66 -1.41
N CYS A 116 -13.54 2.60 -1.17
CA CYS A 116 -13.23 4.00 -0.87
C CYS A 116 -12.83 4.17 0.60
N CYS A 117 -13.62 3.61 1.52
CA CYS A 117 -13.51 3.87 2.95
C CYS A 117 -12.37 3.12 3.64
N LEU A 118 -12.02 1.91 3.17
CA LEU A 118 -11.08 1.02 3.84
C LEU A 118 -9.74 0.95 3.10
N PRO A 119 -8.61 0.65 3.78
CA PRO A 119 -7.29 0.52 3.16
C PRO A 119 -7.12 -0.84 2.44
N VAL A 120 -8.09 -1.18 1.59
CA VAL A 120 -8.14 -2.42 0.81
C VAL A 120 -8.06 -2.13 -0.69
N ILE A 121 -7.54 -3.09 -1.45
CA ILE A 121 -7.52 -3.04 -2.92
C ILE A 121 -8.15 -4.32 -3.48
N PRO A 122 -9.23 -4.21 -4.25
CA PRO A 122 -9.79 -5.33 -5.02
C PRO A 122 -8.78 -5.87 -6.04
N GLU A 123 -8.66 -7.19 -6.13
CA GLU A 123 -7.72 -7.83 -7.09
C GLU A 123 -8.01 -7.42 -8.54
N SER A 124 -9.29 -7.20 -8.89
CA SER A 124 -9.70 -6.76 -10.24
C SER A 124 -9.13 -5.38 -10.58
N ALA A 125 -9.17 -4.44 -9.64
CA ALA A 125 -8.61 -3.11 -9.81
C ALA A 125 -7.08 -3.13 -9.82
N PHE A 126 -6.47 -3.98 -8.99
CA PHE A 126 -5.03 -4.17 -8.97
C PHE A 126 -4.50 -4.73 -10.31
N ALA A 127 -5.14 -5.78 -10.84
CA ALA A 127 -4.78 -6.40 -12.11
C ALA A 127 -4.94 -5.44 -13.31
N ALA A 128 -6.00 -4.63 -13.32
CA ALA A 128 -6.26 -3.67 -14.40
C ALA A 128 -5.18 -2.58 -14.51
N SER A 129 -4.52 -2.24 -13.41
CA SER A 129 -3.54 -1.16 -13.33
C SER A 129 -2.13 -1.50 -13.86
N ARG A 130 -1.94 -2.67 -14.48
CA ARG A 130 -0.61 -3.22 -14.83
C ARG A 130 0.33 -3.38 -13.61
N ALA A 131 -0.18 -3.23 -12.38
CA ALA A 131 0.51 -3.63 -11.15
C ALA A 131 0.50 -5.15 -11.03
N SER A 132 1.59 -5.74 -11.49
CA SER A 132 2.06 -7.07 -11.09
C SER A 132 1.54 -8.30 -11.83
N LYS A 133 2.50 -9.22 -12.02
CA LYS A 133 2.44 -10.68 -12.19
C LYS A 133 1.66 -11.43 -11.09
N TYR A 134 0.80 -10.76 -10.33
CA TYR A 134 0.03 -11.34 -9.22
C TYR A 134 -1.19 -12.16 -9.72
N THR A 135 -1.33 -12.35 -11.03
CA THR A 135 -2.37 -13.14 -11.66
C THR A 135 -1.95 -14.60 -11.74
N SER A 136 -2.32 -15.39 -10.73
CA SER A 136 -2.72 -16.82 -10.81
C SER A 136 -2.53 -17.57 -9.47
N ALA A 137 -1.75 -17.04 -8.54
CA ALA A 137 -1.53 -17.68 -7.24
C ALA A 137 -2.57 -17.23 -6.19
N GLY A 138 -3.70 -17.93 -6.13
CA GLY A 138 -4.29 -18.25 -4.82
C GLY A 138 -5.75 -17.90 -4.59
N SER A 139 -6.68 -18.69 -5.15
CA SER A 139 -8.02 -18.87 -4.56
C SER A 139 -7.92 -19.13 -3.03
N ARG A 140 -6.93 -19.94 -2.63
CA ARG A 140 -6.65 -20.27 -1.22
C ARG A 140 -6.27 -19.07 -0.34
N ARG A 141 -5.57 -18.06 -0.88
CA ARG A 141 -5.14 -16.86 -0.14
C ARG A 141 -6.29 -15.88 0.11
N ASN A 142 -7.34 -15.94 -0.70
CA ASN A 142 -8.56 -15.16 -0.50
C ASN A 142 -9.60 -15.85 0.40
N SER A 143 -9.36 -17.08 0.84
CA SER A 143 -10.22 -17.76 1.80
C SER A 143 -10.28 -17.00 3.14
N LEU A 144 -11.47 -16.92 3.73
CA LEU A 144 -11.68 -16.34 5.06
C LEU A 144 -10.80 -17.00 6.11
N HIS A 145 -10.66 -18.33 6.07
CA HIS A 145 -9.80 -19.07 7.00
C HIS A 145 -8.33 -18.67 6.88
N HIS A 146 -7.84 -18.43 5.66
CA HIS A 146 -6.47 -17.97 5.46
C HIS A 146 -6.25 -16.56 6.02
N LYS A 147 -7.20 -15.65 5.81
CA LYS A 147 -7.13 -14.28 6.35
C LYS A 147 -7.19 -14.29 7.89
N ALA A 148 -8.08 -15.08 8.48
CA ALA A 148 -8.16 -15.25 9.93
C ALA A 148 -6.89 -15.88 10.51
N ALA A 149 -6.36 -16.93 9.89
CA ALA A 149 -5.10 -17.56 10.31
C ALA A 149 -3.89 -16.61 10.16
N SER A 150 -3.84 -15.81 9.09
CA SER A 150 -2.83 -14.77 8.90
C SER A 150 -2.89 -13.74 10.03
N LEU A 151 -4.09 -13.25 10.37
CA LEU A 151 -4.29 -12.30 11.45
C LEU A 151 -3.83 -12.86 12.79
N LEU A 152 -4.27 -14.08 13.15
CA LEU A 152 -3.85 -14.75 14.39
C LEU A 152 -2.33 -14.95 14.44
N GLY A 153 -1.73 -15.40 13.33
CA GLY A 153 -0.29 -15.59 13.22
C GLY A 153 0.49 -14.29 13.40
N ARG A 154 0.00 -13.17 12.85
CA ARG A 154 0.61 -11.84 13.04
C ARG A 154 0.48 -11.37 14.48
N VAL A 155 -0.67 -11.54 15.12
CA VAL A 155 -0.86 -11.19 16.54
C VAL A 155 0.11 -11.98 17.41
N ALA A 156 0.16 -13.31 17.25
CA ALA A 156 1.08 -14.17 17.99
C ALA A 156 2.55 -13.78 17.77
N CYS A 157 2.96 -13.58 16.51
CA CYS A 157 4.31 -13.15 16.16
C CYS A 157 4.64 -11.77 16.74
N CYS A 158 3.69 -10.82 16.71
CA CYS A 158 3.85 -9.49 17.30
C CYS A 158 4.10 -9.58 18.81
N THR A 159 3.32 -10.41 19.53
CA THR A 159 3.46 -10.61 20.97
C THR A 159 4.82 -11.22 21.31
N VAL A 160 5.22 -12.29 20.61
CA VAL A 160 6.52 -12.95 20.83
C VAL A 160 7.68 -12.01 20.50
N ALA A 161 7.62 -11.31 19.36
CA ALA A 161 8.66 -10.37 18.96
C ALA A 161 8.78 -9.21 19.94
N SER A 162 7.65 -8.72 20.48
CA SER A 162 7.65 -7.66 21.49
C SER A 162 8.26 -8.12 22.81
N ALA A 163 7.93 -9.33 23.28
CA ALA A 163 8.57 -9.90 24.46
C ALA A 163 10.08 -10.09 24.27
N ALA A 164 10.51 -10.52 23.08
CA ALA A 164 11.91 -10.74 22.76
C ALA A 164 12.76 -9.45 22.79
N GLN A 165 12.16 -8.27 22.62
CA GLN A 165 12.88 -6.98 22.69
C GLN A 165 13.47 -6.69 24.08
N HIS A 166 12.93 -7.32 25.14
CA HIS A 166 13.42 -7.13 26.51
C HIS A 166 14.60 -8.05 26.87
N ILE A 167 15.00 -8.94 25.97
CA ILE A 167 16.13 -9.84 26.17
C ILE A 167 17.45 -9.05 26.13
N GLN A 168 18.13 -8.97 27.28
CA GLN A 168 19.29 -8.10 27.48
C GLN A 168 20.54 -8.48 26.65
N TRP A 169 20.66 -9.74 26.24
CA TRP A 169 21.84 -10.22 25.49
C TRP A 169 21.71 -10.04 23.96
N LEU A 170 20.60 -9.52 23.45
CA LEU A 170 20.43 -9.30 22.02
C LEU A 170 21.30 -8.14 21.52
N PRO A 171 22.06 -8.31 20.42
CA PRO A 171 22.77 -7.21 19.78
C PRO A 171 21.80 -6.11 19.35
N ARG A 172 22.26 -4.85 19.34
CA ARG A 172 21.45 -3.69 18.92
C ARG A 172 20.73 -3.91 17.59
N LEU A 173 21.43 -4.44 16.59
CA LEU A 173 20.85 -4.70 15.27
C LEU A 173 19.68 -5.71 15.33
N ALA A 174 19.75 -6.70 16.21
CA ALA A 174 18.68 -7.68 16.42
C ALA A 174 17.47 -7.02 17.08
N VAL A 175 17.67 -6.17 18.08
CA VAL A 175 16.59 -5.41 18.72
C VAL A 175 15.91 -4.46 17.73
N SER A 176 16.68 -3.79 16.88
CA SER A 176 16.16 -2.90 15.83
C SER A 176 15.41 -3.68 14.74
N TRP A 177 15.89 -4.87 14.41
CA TRP A 177 15.15 -5.79 13.53
C TRP A 177 13.81 -6.22 14.14
N LEU A 178 13.77 -6.53 15.44
CA LEU A 178 12.52 -6.85 16.15
C LEU A 178 11.53 -5.67 16.14
N HIS A 179 11.99 -4.42 16.29
CA HIS A 179 11.12 -3.24 16.18
C HIS A 179 10.45 -3.14 14.80
N VAL A 180 11.21 -3.37 13.73
CA VAL A 180 10.66 -3.38 12.36
C VAL A 180 9.70 -4.56 12.19
N LEU A 181 10.02 -5.73 12.74
CA LEU A 181 9.15 -6.89 12.69
C LEU A 181 7.81 -6.65 13.39
N VAL A 182 7.83 -6.09 14.61
CA VAL A 182 6.62 -5.71 15.36
C VAL A 182 5.78 -4.73 14.55
N THR A 183 6.41 -3.71 13.96
CA THR A 183 5.73 -2.75 13.08
C THR A 183 5.11 -3.43 11.86
N CYS A 184 5.83 -4.36 11.21
CA CYS A 184 5.30 -5.17 10.11
C CYS A 184 4.06 -5.98 10.52
N MET A 185 4.10 -6.60 11.70
CA MET A 185 3.01 -7.43 12.20
C MET A 185 1.79 -6.60 12.57
N PHE A 186 2.00 -5.46 13.24
CA PHE A 186 0.93 -4.55 13.64
C PHE A 186 0.20 -3.95 12.43
N LEU A 187 0.93 -3.32 11.50
CA LEU A 187 0.33 -2.72 10.31
C LEU A 187 -0.30 -3.78 9.40
N GLY A 188 0.37 -4.92 9.24
CA GLY A 188 -0.15 -6.06 8.50
C GLY A 188 -1.45 -6.59 9.09
N GLY A 189 -1.49 -6.78 10.42
CA GLY A 189 -2.66 -7.24 11.15
C GLY A 189 -3.83 -6.28 11.01
N ALA A 190 -3.61 -4.97 11.17
CA ALA A 190 -4.64 -3.95 10.98
C ALA A 190 -5.25 -4.01 9.56
N THR A 191 -4.41 -4.16 8.52
CA THR A 191 -4.92 -4.30 7.14
C THR A 191 -5.60 -5.64 6.89
N ASP A 192 -5.13 -6.73 7.50
CA ASP A 192 -5.75 -8.06 7.39
C ASP A 192 -7.13 -8.06 8.06
N CYS A 193 -7.34 -7.32 9.16
CA CYS A 193 -8.66 -7.11 9.76
C CYS A 193 -9.64 -6.47 8.77
N PHE A 194 -9.26 -5.36 8.13
CA PHE A 194 -10.12 -4.71 7.14
C PHE A 194 -10.41 -5.64 5.95
N ALA A 195 -9.41 -6.40 5.51
CA ALA A 195 -9.57 -7.35 4.43
C ALA A 195 -10.51 -8.51 4.82
N LEU A 196 -10.40 -9.04 6.03
CA LEU A 196 -11.25 -10.10 6.55
C LEU A 196 -12.71 -9.66 6.61
N ILE A 197 -12.98 -8.49 7.20
CA ILE A 197 -14.33 -7.92 7.31
C ILE A 197 -14.94 -7.70 5.93
N THR A 198 -14.17 -7.10 5.01
CA THR A 198 -14.64 -6.80 3.66
C THR A 198 -14.91 -8.07 2.86
N THR A 199 -14.06 -9.10 2.97
CA THR A 199 -14.30 -10.39 2.32
C THR A 199 -15.50 -11.13 2.96
N ALA A 200 -15.68 -11.06 4.28
CA ALA A 200 -16.79 -11.72 4.96
C ALA A 200 -18.15 -11.11 4.61
N LEU A 201 -18.23 -9.78 4.56
CA LEU A 201 -19.48 -9.05 4.32
C LEU A 201 -19.82 -8.93 2.83
N LEU A 202 -18.82 -8.75 1.96
CA LEU A 202 -19.04 -8.41 0.54
C LEU A 202 -18.51 -9.46 -0.43
N GLY A 203 -17.86 -10.54 0.04
CA GLY A 203 -17.26 -11.56 -0.83
C GLY A 203 -16.10 -11.04 -1.68
N MET A 204 -15.54 -9.86 -1.36
CA MET A 204 -14.51 -9.21 -2.15
C MET A 204 -13.18 -9.95 -2.08
N ARG A 205 -12.59 -10.20 -3.24
CA ARG A 205 -11.21 -10.68 -3.37
C ARG A 205 -10.25 -9.51 -3.32
N LEU A 206 -9.31 -9.55 -2.39
CA LEU A 206 -8.46 -8.40 -2.03
C LEU A 206 -6.99 -8.78 -2.11
N ALA A 207 -6.19 -7.89 -2.70
CA ALA A 207 -4.74 -8.02 -2.70
C ALA A 207 -4.19 -7.85 -1.27
N PRO A 208 -3.18 -8.63 -0.86
CA PRO A 208 -2.56 -8.48 0.46
C PRO A 208 -1.81 -7.15 0.54
N SER A 209 -2.05 -6.37 1.59
CA SER A 209 -1.29 -5.14 1.85
C SER A 209 0.15 -5.43 2.28
N PHE A 210 0.40 -6.55 2.98
CA PHE A 210 1.73 -6.96 3.41
C PHE A 210 1.98 -8.45 3.10
N ASP A 211 3.03 -8.76 2.35
CA ASP A 211 3.41 -10.15 2.00
C ASP A 211 4.83 -10.50 2.45
N ARG A 212 4.96 -10.90 3.73
CA ARG A 212 6.21 -11.34 4.36
C ARG A 212 7.41 -10.43 4.00
N PRO A 213 7.38 -9.14 4.37
CA PRO A 213 8.40 -8.15 3.98
C PRO A 213 9.81 -8.51 4.44
N TYR A 214 9.95 -9.24 5.56
CA TYR A 214 11.23 -9.74 6.07
C TYR A 214 11.90 -10.79 5.16
N LEU A 215 11.19 -11.35 4.17
CA LEU A 215 11.75 -12.28 3.16
C LEU A 215 12.16 -11.60 1.85
N SER A 216 12.23 -10.27 1.82
CA SER A 216 12.65 -9.51 0.64
C SER A 216 14.15 -9.71 0.38
N GLY A 217 14.52 -10.12 -0.82
CA GLY A 217 15.92 -10.24 -1.24
C GLY A 217 16.45 -9.02 -2.00
N SER A 218 15.65 -7.96 -2.10
CA SER A 218 16.04 -6.68 -2.65
C SER A 218 15.14 -5.57 -2.09
N LEU A 219 15.63 -4.33 -2.07
CA LEU A 219 14.87 -3.13 -1.75
C LEU A 219 13.68 -2.95 -2.70
N THR A 220 13.89 -3.28 -3.99
CA THR A 220 12.82 -3.24 -4.97
C THR A 220 11.68 -4.18 -4.58
N GLU A 221 12.00 -5.42 -4.18
CA GLU A 221 11.01 -6.39 -3.74
C GLU A 221 10.33 -5.96 -2.43
N PHE A 222 11.08 -5.39 -1.49
CA PHE A 222 10.55 -4.86 -0.23
C PHE A 222 9.48 -3.79 -0.49
N TRP A 223 9.86 -2.68 -1.13
CA TRP A 223 8.97 -1.51 -1.29
C TRP A 223 7.84 -1.71 -2.31
N SER A 224 8.08 -2.49 -3.37
CA SER A 224 7.10 -2.61 -4.46
C SER A 224 6.17 -3.81 -4.38
N GLN A 225 6.54 -4.87 -3.65
CA GLN A 225 5.80 -6.14 -3.69
C GLN A 225 5.36 -6.66 -2.32
N ARG A 226 6.02 -6.25 -1.22
CA ARG A 226 5.83 -6.91 0.07
C ARG A 226 5.47 -5.96 1.23
N TRP A 227 5.97 -4.73 1.21
CA TRP A 227 5.69 -3.71 2.21
C TRP A 227 4.58 -2.77 1.73
N ASN A 228 3.48 -2.72 2.49
CA ASN A 228 2.36 -1.81 2.27
C ASN A 228 2.02 -1.55 0.79
N VAL A 229 1.68 -2.64 0.10
CA VAL A 229 1.36 -2.66 -1.34
C VAL A 229 0.24 -1.68 -1.67
N THR A 230 -0.68 -1.46 -0.73
CA THR A 230 -1.78 -0.50 -0.89
C THR A 230 -1.28 0.94 -1.02
N THR A 231 -0.38 1.38 -0.14
CA THR A 231 0.23 2.71 -0.25
C THR A 231 1.10 2.81 -1.49
N THR A 232 1.95 1.81 -1.76
CA THR A 232 2.82 1.83 -2.95
C THR A 232 2.00 1.92 -4.24
N TYR A 233 0.89 1.20 -4.33
CA TYR A 233 -0.03 1.29 -5.44
C TYR A 233 -0.59 2.70 -5.63
N LEU A 234 -1.11 3.31 -4.56
CA LEU A 234 -1.72 4.64 -4.63
C LEU A 234 -0.72 5.73 -5.02
N LEU A 235 0.46 5.73 -4.40
CA LEU A 235 1.52 6.67 -4.75
C LEU A 235 1.98 6.46 -6.20
N ARG A 236 2.03 5.21 -6.68
CA ARG A 236 2.39 4.93 -8.06
C ARG A 236 1.37 5.52 -9.05
N VAL A 237 0.08 5.26 -8.86
CA VAL A 237 -0.95 5.75 -9.79
C VAL A 237 -1.17 7.25 -9.71
N MET A 238 -0.90 7.88 -8.56
CA MET A 238 -1.03 9.33 -8.36
C MET A 238 0.19 10.12 -8.81
N LEU A 239 1.41 9.57 -8.65
CA LEU A 239 2.66 10.33 -8.83
C LEU A 239 3.54 9.69 -9.89
N TYR A 240 3.94 8.43 -9.69
CA TYR A 240 4.92 7.76 -10.55
C TYR A 240 4.45 7.61 -12.00
N ASP A 241 3.28 6.99 -12.21
CA ASP A 241 2.75 6.70 -13.55
C ASP A 241 2.54 8.00 -14.35
N PRO A 242 1.89 9.06 -13.79
CA PRO A 242 1.77 10.36 -14.47
C PRO A 242 3.09 11.01 -14.88
N ILE A 243 4.13 10.95 -14.03
CA ILE A 243 5.44 11.53 -14.33
C ILE A 243 6.14 10.76 -15.45
N VAL A 244 6.08 9.42 -15.40
CA VAL A 244 6.74 8.55 -16.37
C VAL A 244 6.04 8.61 -17.74
N GLU A 245 4.71 8.66 -17.74
CA GLU A 245 3.84 8.71 -18.92
C GLU A 245 3.70 10.14 -19.49
N ARG A 246 4.01 11.17 -18.70
CA ARG A 246 3.78 12.60 -19.01
C ARG A 246 2.31 12.94 -19.24
N GLN A 247 1.42 12.21 -18.58
CA GLN A 247 -0.02 12.37 -18.72
C GLN A 247 -0.68 12.22 -17.35
N LEU A 248 -1.36 13.28 -16.90
CA LEU A 248 -2.07 13.24 -15.63
C LEU A 248 -3.23 12.24 -15.69
N MET A 249 -4.03 12.32 -16.75
CA MET A 249 -5.17 11.43 -16.97
C MET A 249 -4.72 10.06 -17.50
N ALA A 250 -5.45 8.99 -17.17
CA ALA A 250 -5.23 7.68 -17.77
C ALA A 250 -5.60 7.66 -19.26
N ASP A 251 -4.78 7.03 -20.09
CA ASP A 251 -5.11 6.81 -21.50
C ASP A 251 -5.89 5.50 -21.69
N HIS A 252 -7.21 5.60 -21.80
CA HIS A 252 -8.11 4.48 -22.06
C HIS A 252 -7.97 3.88 -23.47
N SER A 253 -7.42 4.63 -24.43
CA SER A 253 -7.26 4.17 -25.81
C SER A 253 -6.18 3.08 -25.93
N ALA A 254 -5.11 3.17 -25.13
CA ALA A 254 -4.07 2.16 -25.00
C ALA A 254 -4.53 0.90 -24.22
N GLN A 255 -5.50 1.02 -23.32
CA GLN A 255 -6.06 -0.11 -22.58
C GLN A 255 -7.07 -0.91 -23.44
N ARG A 256 -7.94 -0.22 -24.20
CA ARG A 256 -8.93 -0.86 -25.07
C ARG A 256 -8.28 -1.66 -26.20
N SER A 257 -7.24 -1.14 -26.82
CA SER A 257 -6.43 -1.83 -27.83
C SER A 257 -5.71 -3.06 -27.29
N SER A 258 -5.18 -3.02 -26.05
CA SER A 258 -4.56 -4.18 -25.41
C SER A 258 -5.55 -5.29 -25.05
N ARG A 259 -6.78 -4.96 -24.61
CA ARG A 259 -7.83 -5.94 -24.31
C ARG A 259 -8.37 -6.60 -25.59
N LEU A 260 -8.58 -5.81 -26.65
CA LEU A 260 -8.99 -6.34 -27.95
C LEU A 260 -7.91 -7.29 -28.51
N GLY A 261 -6.62 -6.93 -28.40
CA GLY A 261 -5.52 -7.80 -28.79
C GLY A 261 -5.44 -9.12 -28.00
N SER A 262 -5.66 -9.08 -26.67
CA SER A 262 -5.68 -10.30 -25.85
C SER A 262 -6.91 -11.17 -26.09
N SER A 263 -8.08 -10.57 -26.35
CA SER A 263 -9.29 -11.32 -26.71
C SER A 263 -9.18 -11.96 -28.09
N SER A 264 -8.59 -11.29 -29.08
CA SER A 264 -8.30 -11.91 -30.39
C SER A 264 -7.27 -13.04 -30.28
N GLN A 265 -6.29 -12.95 -29.38
CA GLN A 265 -5.35 -14.06 -29.11
C GLN A 265 -6.01 -15.24 -28.39
N GLN A 266 -6.93 -15.01 -27.46
CA GLN A 266 -7.69 -16.09 -26.81
C GLN A 266 -8.68 -16.76 -27.76
N ILE A 267 -9.33 -16.00 -28.66
CA ILE A 267 -10.21 -16.55 -29.69
C ILE A 267 -9.40 -17.38 -30.70
N ASN A 268 -8.24 -16.91 -31.14
CA ASN A 268 -7.36 -17.68 -32.04
C ASN A 268 -6.78 -18.94 -31.38
N GLN A 269 -6.46 -18.91 -30.07
CA GLN A 269 -6.01 -20.11 -29.37
C GLN A 269 -7.12 -21.15 -29.21
N GLN A 270 -8.38 -20.73 -28.99
CA GLN A 270 -9.52 -21.64 -28.95
C GLN A 270 -9.88 -22.19 -30.34
N GLN A 271 -9.72 -21.41 -31.41
CA GLN A 271 -9.89 -21.91 -32.78
C GLN A 271 -8.77 -22.86 -33.21
N HIS A 272 -7.52 -22.63 -32.82
CA HIS A 272 -6.43 -23.57 -33.11
C HIS A 272 -6.57 -24.89 -32.33
N GLN A 273 -7.01 -24.87 -31.08
CA GLN A 273 -7.29 -26.10 -30.33
C GLN A 273 -8.48 -26.91 -30.90
N HIS A 274 -9.44 -26.25 -31.56
CA HIS A 274 -10.53 -26.96 -32.23
C HIS A 274 -10.14 -27.50 -33.61
N ALA A 275 -9.20 -26.86 -34.31
CA ALA A 275 -8.70 -27.30 -35.61
C ALA A 275 -7.66 -28.43 -35.52
N GLU A 276 -6.89 -28.53 -34.43
CA GLU A 276 -5.87 -29.58 -34.22
C GLU A 276 -6.45 -30.96 -33.85
N SER A 277 -7.77 -31.10 -33.62
CA SER A 277 -8.37 -32.42 -33.38
C SER A 277 -8.85 -33.16 -34.66
N LYS A 278 -8.57 -32.63 -35.86
CA LYS A 278 -9.13 -33.18 -37.11
C LYS A 278 -8.18 -33.46 -38.27
N GLN A 279 -6.86 -33.48 -38.07
CA GLN A 279 -5.95 -33.83 -39.18
C GLN A 279 -4.66 -34.50 -38.70
N ASP A 280 -4.75 -35.79 -38.41
CA ASP A 280 -3.59 -36.69 -38.46
C ASP A 280 -3.58 -37.41 -39.81
N GLY A 281 -2.66 -37.01 -40.69
CA GLY A 281 -2.49 -37.65 -41.99
C GLY A 281 -1.61 -36.88 -42.96
N LEU A 282 -0.31 -37.22 -42.97
CA LEU A 282 0.58 -37.29 -44.15
C LEU A 282 1.15 -35.99 -44.79
N VAL A 283 2.50 -36.01 -44.81
CA VAL A 283 3.43 -35.56 -45.87
C VAL A 283 3.98 -34.13 -45.84
N ALA A 284 5.31 -34.09 -46.06
CA ALA A 284 6.23 -32.97 -46.14
C ALA A 284 5.94 -31.98 -47.28
N GLY A 285 6.36 -30.72 -47.09
CA GLY A 285 6.37 -29.71 -48.15
C GLY A 285 7.04 -28.41 -47.71
N ASN A 286 8.05 -28.00 -48.46
CA ASN A 286 8.88 -26.82 -48.28
C ASN A 286 8.12 -25.51 -48.58
N SER A 287 8.74 -24.37 -48.22
CA SER A 287 8.45 -22.98 -48.63
C SER A 287 7.16 -22.29 -48.17
N ASN A 288 7.30 -21.29 -47.29
CA ASN A 288 7.11 -19.88 -47.69
C ASN A 288 7.58 -18.88 -46.62
N GLN A 289 8.55 -18.06 -47.02
CA GLN A 289 8.76 -16.72 -46.48
C GLN A 289 7.47 -15.91 -46.69
N LEU A 290 6.87 -15.46 -45.60
CA LEU A 290 5.95 -14.32 -45.60
C LEU A 290 6.26 -13.47 -44.37
N THR A 291 7.08 -12.45 -44.64
CA THR A 291 7.24 -11.18 -43.96
C THR A 291 6.30 -10.95 -42.77
N ASN A 292 6.76 -11.30 -41.56
CA ASN A 292 6.13 -10.80 -40.35
C ASN A 292 6.72 -9.43 -39.99
N SER A 293 6.44 -8.43 -40.83
CA SER A 293 6.54 -7.02 -40.44
C SER A 293 5.33 -6.63 -39.60
N GLY A 294 5.12 -7.36 -38.49
CA GLY A 294 4.10 -7.07 -37.50
C GLY A 294 4.60 -5.95 -36.59
N SER A 295 3.88 -4.83 -36.61
CA SER A 295 4.16 -3.61 -35.88
C SER A 295 4.61 -3.85 -34.43
N LYS A 296 5.92 -3.75 -34.19
CA LYS A 296 6.44 -3.39 -32.87
C LYS A 296 5.86 -2.00 -32.58
N SER A 297 4.72 -1.96 -31.89
CA SER A 297 4.22 -0.74 -31.27
C SER A 297 5.41 -0.12 -30.54
N LYS A 298 5.90 1.01 -31.07
CA LYS A 298 7.02 1.77 -30.55
C LYS A 298 6.61 2.27 -29.17
N ARG A 299 6.76 1.42 -28.14
CA ARG A 299 6.72 1.83 -26.75
C ARG A 299 7.88 2.81 -26.58
N ALA A 300 7.58 4.10 -26.65
CA ALA A 300 8.56 5.16 -26.47
C ALA A 300 9.42 4.79 -25.27
N GLN A 301 10.70 4.51 -25.52
CA GLN A 301 11.62 3.99 -24.52
C GLN A 301 11.64 5.01 -23.39
N THR A 302 11.03 4.68 -22.25
CA THR A 302 10.88 5.64 -21.16
C THR A 302 12.27 5.92 -20.61
N SER A 303 12.71 7.18 -20.70
CA SER A 303 14.04 7.59 -20.25
C SER A 303 14.27 7.17 -18.80
N THR A 304 15.41 6.54 -18.54
CA THR A 304 15.83 6.12 -17.19
C THR A 304 15.75 7.28 -16.19
N MET A 305 16.08 8.50 -16.63
CA MET A 305 15.98 9.71 -15.82
C MET A 305 14.53 9.98 -15.39
N ARG A 306 13.55 9.80 -16.28
CA ARG A 306 12.14 10.01 -15.92
C ARG A 306 11.64 9.03 -14.87
N ARG A 307 12.06 7.76 -14.98
CA ARG A 307 11.73 6.74 -13.97
C ARG A 307 12.36 7.07 -12.63
N PHE A 308 13.60 7.55 -12.63
CA PHE A 308 14.29 8.00 -11.43
C PHE A 308 13.59 9.21 -10.79
N VAL A 309 13.27 10.25 -11.58
CA VAL A 309 12.53 11.42 -11.09
C VAL A 309 11.17 11.01 -10.51
N GLY A 310 10.42 10.16 -11.22
CA GLY A 310 9.15 9.62 -10.71
C GLY A 310 9.31 8.88 -9.39
N LEU A 311 10.37 8.07 -9.26
CA LEU A 311 10.70 7.37 -8.02
C LEU A 311 11.04 8.34 -6.87
N GLN A 312 11.88 9.34 -7.13
CA GLN A 312 12.24 10.36 -6.13
C GLN A 312 11.03 11.14 -5.65
N VAL A 313 10.17 11.60 -6.56
CA VAL A 313 8.94 12.33 -6.20
C VAL A 313 8.01 11.47 -5.37
N THR A 314 7.87 10.19 -5.71
CA THR A 314 7.06 9.22 -4.96
C THR A 314 7.55 9.08 -3.52
N PHE A 315 8.86 8.87 -3.33
CA PHE A 315 9.45 8.75 -2.00
C PHE A 315 9.44 10.07 -1.23
N ALA A 316 9.67 11.21 -1.87
CA ALA A 316 9.60 12.53 -1.23
C ALA A 316 8.18 12.85 -0.75
N ALA A 317 7.16 12.55 -1.55
CA ALA A 317 5.76 12.69 -1.12
C ALA A 317 5.43 11.76 0.06
N SER A 318 5.91 10.52 0.04
CA SER A 318 5.79 9.61 1.18
C SER A 318 6.51 10.14 2.42
N ALA A 319 7.70 10.70 2.25
CA ALA A 319 8.52 11.24 3.33
C ALA A 319 7.88 12.46 3.99
N ALA A 320 7.30 13.37 3.21
CA ALA A 320 6.51 14.50 3.70
C ALA A 320 5.28 14.03 4.49
N TRP A 321 4.61 12.99 4.02
CA TRP A 321 3.49 12.40 4.73
C TRP A 321 3.89 11.80 6.08
N HIS A 322 5.02 11.09 6.12
CA HIS A 322 5.55 10.51 7.35
C HIS A 322 6.06 11.57 8.34
N LEU A 323 6.61 12.69 7.86
CA LEU A 323 6.96 13.83 8.69
C LEU A 323 5.71 14.43 9.36
N LEU A 324 4.62 14.60 8.61
CA LEU A 324 3.34 15.04 9.16
C LEU A 324 2.80 14.06 10.19
N LEU A 325 2.83 12.76 9.90
CA LEU A 325 2.36 11.72 10.81
C LEU A 325 3.18 11.69 12.11
N PHE A 326 4.51 11.77 12.01
CA PHE A 326 5.38 11.81 13.17
C PHE A 326 5.11 13.04 14.04
N PHE A 327 4.95 14.21 13.41
CA PHE A 327 4.57 15.43 14.10
C PHE A 327 3.18 15.32 14.75
N ALA A 328 2.21 14.74 14.06
CA ALA A 328 0.86 14.53 14.59
C ALA A 328 0.87 13.61 15.82
N ILE A 329 1.67 12.54 15.81
CA ILE A 329 1.74 11.58 16.92
C ILE A 329 2.54 12.13 18.10
N THR A 330 3.67 12.77 17.85
CA THR A 330 4.63 13.10 18.92
C THR A 330 4.55 14.56 19.36
N GLY A 331 3.96 15.43 18.55
CA GLY A 331 4.06 16.89 18.71
C GLY A 331 5.46 17.44 18.42
N THR A 332 6.41 16.59 18.02
CA THR A 332 7.79 16.98 17.77
C THR A 332 8.09 16.99 16.28
N PHE A 333 8.88 17.97 15.85
CA PHE A 333 9.32 18.08 14.47
C PHE A 333 10.74 17.52 14.31
N GLY A 334 10.94 16.65 13.33
CA GLY A 334 12.25 16.06 13.08
C GLY A 334 12.42 15.50 11.67
N TRP A 335 13.58 15.78 11.05
CA TRP A 335 13.86 15.42 9.66
C TRP A 335 14.27 13.95 9.45
N ARG A 336 14.51 13.18 10.53
CA ARG A 336 15.06 11.82 10.45
C ARG A 336 14.18 10.87 9.62
N TRP A 337 12.85 10.92 9.82
CA TRP A 337 11.90 10.14 9.01
C TRP A 337 11.89 10.60 7.54
N MET A 338 11.97 11.92 7.30
CA MET A 338 12.07 12.46 5.94
C MET A 338 13.29 11.88 5.21
N TRP A 339 14.46 11.86 5.87
CA TRP A 339 15.68 11.28 5.32
C TRP A 339 15.58 9.79 5.06
N PHE A 340 14.97 9.01 5.97
CA PHE A 340 14.78 7.57 5.79
C PHE A 340 14.04 7.25 4.47
N PHE A 341 12.93 7.94 4.21
CA PHE A 341 12.10 7.67 3.05
C PHE A 341 12.69 8.24 1.75
N THR A 342 13.25 9.46 1.78
CA THR A 342 13.87 10.07 0.58
C THR A 342 15.14 9.34 0.12
N ALA A 343 15.89 8.73 1.04
CA ALA A 343 17.08 7.95 0.72
C ALA A 343 16.78 6.65 -0.06
N GLN A 344 15.54 6.16 -0.06
CA GLN A 344 15.21 4.88 -0.70
C GLN A 344 15.36 4.92 -2.23
N GLY A 345 15.01 6.03 -2.88
CA GLY A 345 15.05 6.09 -4.33
C GLY A 345 16.47 6.05 -4.93
N PRO A 346 17.48 6.76 -4.38
CA PRO A 346 18.88 6.55 -4.78
C PRO A 346 19.40 5.15 -4.45
N LEU A 347 19.00 4.56 -3.31
CA LEU A 347 19.40 3.20 -2.94
C LEU A 347 18.83 2.14 -3.90
N LEU A 348 17.59 2.31 -4.36
CA LEU A 348 16.98 1.45 -5.38
C LEU A 348 17.71 1.55 -6.72
N LEU A 349 18.16 2.75 -7.12
CA LEU A 349 18.96 2.92 -8.33
C LEU A 349 20.34 2.28 -8.18
N LEU A 350 20.96 2.41 -7.01
CA LEU A 350 22.24 1.79 -6.69
C LEU A 350 22.13 0.26 -6.72
N GLU A 351 21.11 -0.31 -6.07
CA GLU A 351 20.79 -1.75 -6.10
C GLU A 351 20.63 -2.25 -7.54
N ALA A 352 19.86 -1.53 -8.37
CA ALA A 352 19.65 -1.90 -9.77
C ALA A 352 20.95 -1.88 -10.57
N SER A 353 21.85 -0.93 -10.29
CA SER A 353 23.15 -0.79 -10.93
C SER A 353 24.11 -1.91 -10.52
N ILE A 354 24.20 -2.20 -9.21
CA ILE A 354 24.98 -3.33 -8.66
C ILE A 354 24.47 -4.64 -9.23
N SER A 355 23.15 -4.85 -9.25
CA SER A 355 22.53 -6.05 -9.81
C SER A 355 22.84 -6.23 -11.31
N LYS A 356 22.94 -5.13 -12.06
CA LYS A 356 23.30 -5.17 -13.48
C LYS A 356 24.78 -5.55 -13.67
N VAL A 357 25.68 -4.97 -12.87
CA VAL A 357 27.12 -5.28 -12.91
C VAL A 357 27.38 -6.72 -12.48
N ALA A 358 26.77 -7.19 -11.38
CA ALA A 358 26.91 -8.56 -10.89
C ALA A 358 26.45 -9.58 -11.94
N LYS A 359 25.33 -9.32 -12.62
CA LYS A 359 24.84 -10.16 -13.73
C LYS A 359 25.81 -10.17 -14.92
N ALA A 360 26.38 -9.01 -15.28
CA ALA A 360 27.38 -8.92 -16.34
C ALA A 360 28.67 -9.68 -15.99
N ALA A 361 29.02 -9.74 -14.72
CA ALA A 361 30.16 -10.50 -14.20
C ALA A 361 29.85 -11.99 -13.94
N GLY A 362 28.64 -12.48 -14.24
CA GLY A 362 28.24 -13.87 -13.99
C GLY A 362 28.06 -14.23 -12.52
N VAL A 363 28.04 -13.26 -11.61
CA VAL A 363 27.90 -13.48 -10.17
C VAL A 363 26.43 -13.68 -9.82
N CYS A 364 26.08 -14.88 -9.38
CA CYS A 364 24.75 -15.20 -8.85
C CYS A 364 24.76 -15.14 -7.33
N ILE A 365 24.07 -14.15 -6.74
CA ILE A 365 23.90 -14.05 -5.29
C ILE A 365 22.80 -15.04 -4.85
N PRO A 366 23.10 -16.00 -3.94
CA PRO A 366 22.08 -16.90 -3.41
C PRO A 366 20.93 -16.14 -2.73
N ARG A 367 19.71 -16.66 -2.86
CA ARG A 367 18.50 -15.97 -2.36
C ARG A 367 18.57 -15.65 -0.87
N VAL A 368 19.02 -16.61 -0.05
CA VAL A 368 19.12 -16.43 1.41
C VAL A 368 20.08 -15.28 1.74
N LEU A 369 21.23 -15.24 1.08
CA LEU A 369 22.21 -14.16 1.27
C LEU A 369 21.61 -12.81 0.88
N ALA A 370 20.90 -12.73 -0.25
CA ALA A 370 20.24 -11.50 -0.68
C ALA A 370 19.19 -11.00 0.34
N VAL A 371 18.43 -11.92 0.95
CA VAL A 371 17.47 -11.60 2.02
C VAL A 371 18.17 -11.05 3.25
N VAL A 372 19.24 -11.70 3.71
CA VAL A 372 20.02 -11.24 4.86
C VAL A 372 20.62 -9.86 4.60
N LEU A 373 21.26 -9.66 3.44
CA LEU A 373 21.86 -8.37 3.07
C LEU A 373 20.84 -7.24 2.98
N THR A 374 19.66 -7.51 2.41
CA THR A 374 18.58 -6.53 2.30
C THR A 374 18.03 -6.15 3.67
N ASN A 375 17.82 -7.12 4.56
CA ASN A 375 17.38 -6.84 5.93
C ASN A 375 18.44 -6.03 6.69
N ILE A 376 19.73 -6.40 6.61
CA ILE A 376 20.81 -5.64 7.26
C ILE A 376 20.82 -4.19 6.77
N LEU A 377 20.78 -3.98 5.45
CA LEU A 377 20.74 -2.63 4.86
C LEU A 377 19.55 -1.82 5.39
N LEU A 378 18.35 -2.41 5.38
CA LEU A 378 17.13 -1.78 5.88
C LEU A 378 17.24 -1.41 7.36
N ILE A 379 17.77 -2.30 8.21
CA ILE A 379 17.89 -2.05 9.65
C ILE A 379 18.98 -1.01 9.94
N VAL A 380 20.12 -1.05 9.25
CA VAL A 380 21.19 -0.04 9.40
C VAL A 380 20.68 1.37 9.07
N LEU A 381 19.78 1.50 8.09
CA LEU A 381 19.11 2.76 7.77
C LEU A 381 18.00 3.10 8.77
N ALA A 382 17.17 2.12 9.13
CA ALA A 382 16.00 2.31 9.97
C ALA A 382 16.36 2.61 11.42
N ASP A 383 17.41 2.01 11.98
CA ASP A 383 17.83 2.19 13.36
C ASP A 383 18.03 3.67 13.73
N PRO A 384 18.91 4.45 13.06
CA PRO A 384 19.09 5.85 13.38
C PRO A 384 18.02 6.76 12.81
N LEU A 385 17.37 6.43 11.68
CA LEU A 385 16.49 7.38 10.99
C LEU A 385 15.00 7.18 11.28
N LEU A 386 14.58 5.96 11.63
CA LEU A 386 13.18 5.60 11.83
C LEU A 386 12.89 5.21 13.28
N ILE A 387 13.68 4.28 13.83
CA ILE A 387 13.44 3.65 15.15
C ILE A 387 13.88 4.56 16.28
N ALA A 388 15.10 5.07 16.26
CA ALA A 388 15.60 5.93 17.33
C ALA A 388 14.72 7.17 17.59
N PRO A 389 14.25 7.95 16.58
CA PRO A 389 13.27 9.02 16.81
C PRO A 389 11.95 8.52 17.43
N ALA A 390 11.50 7.32 17.04
CA ALA A 390 10.27 6.72 17.56
C ALA A 390 10.39 6.32 19.05
N VAL A 391 11.56 5.83 19.44
CA VAL A 391 11.87 5.48 20.83
C VAL A 391 12.11 6.75 21.66
N GLU A 392 12.93 7.68 21.18
CA GLU A 392 13.27 8.95 21.86
C GLU A 392 12.02 9.82 22.14
N SER A 393 11.04 9.80 21.23
CA SER A 393 9.77 10.52 21.42
C SER A 393 8.76 9.82 22.35
N GLY A 394 9.07 8.60 22.82
CA GLY A 394 8.15 7.78 23.61
C GLY A 394 6.97 7.23 22.81
N MET A 395 6.98 7.36 21.48
CA MET A 395 5.90 6.86 20.61
C MET A 395 5.70 5.35 20.77
N VAL A 396 6.80 4.60 20.82
CA VAL A 396 6.76 3.13 20.99
C VAL A 396 6.11 2.73 22.32
N ASP A 397 6.53 3.36 23.42
CA ASP A 397 5.99 3.09 24.75
C ASP A 397 4.52 3.48 24.87
N GLY A 398 4.13 4.61 24.28
CA GLY A 398 2.74 5.08 24.23
C GLY A 398 1.83 4.09 23.51
N CYS A 399 2.24 3.62 22.33
CA CYS A 399 1.50 2.61 21.59
C CYS A 399 1.38 1.29 22.37
N PHE A 400 2.46 0.85 23.02
CA PHE A 400 2.46 -0.40 23.78
C PHE A 400 1.55 -0.35 25.01
N LYS A 401 1.63 0.72 25.81
CA LYS A 401 0.77 0.90 27.00
C LYS A 401 -0.71 0.90 26.63
N GLN A 402 -1.08 1.61 25.57
CA GLN A 402 -2.47 1.62 25.12
C GLN A 402 -2.92 0.28 24.53
N ALA A 403 -2.05 -0.46 23.83
CA ALA A 403 -2.39 -1.78 23.33
C ALA A 403 -2.69 -2.75 24.48
N GLN A 404 -1.91 -2.69 25.56
CA GLN A 404 -2.16 -3.44 26.79
C GLN A 404 -3.48 -3.04 27.46
N MET A 405 -3.81 -1.74 27.50
CA MET A 405 -5.09 -1.27 28.04
C MET A 405 -6.29 -1.79 27.23
N LEU A 406 -6.23 -1.71 25.90
CA LEU A 406 -7.26 -2.27 25.02
C LEU A 406 -7.40 -3.78 25.21
N ALA A 407 -6.29 -4.53 25.27
CA ALA A 407 -6.32 -5.96 25.50
C ALA A 407 -6.98 -6.30 26.85
N ARG A 408 -6.66 -5.56 27.92
CA ARG A 408 -7.28 -5.73 29.24
C ARG A 408 -8.79 -5.45 29.20
N MET A 409 -9.22 -4.38 28.54
CA MET A 409 -10.66 -4.08 28.39
C MET A 409 -11.40 -5.18 27.63
N VAL A 410 -10.81 -5.69 26.55
CA VAL A 410 -11.39 -6.80 25.78
C VAL A 410 -11.47 -8.07 26.63
N MET A 411 -10.39 -8.41 27.35
CA MET A 411 -10.39 -9.57 28.25
C MET A 411 -11.46 -9.43 29.35
N GLN A 412 -11.62 -8.25 29.94
CA GLN A 412 -12.68 -7.97 30.90
C GLN A 412 -14.08 -8.13 30.30
N GLN A 413 -14.32 -7.61 29.08
CA GLN A 413 -15.60 -7.79 28.39
C GLN A 413 -15.90 -9.24 28.03
N LEU A 414 -14.87 -10.04 27.77
CA LEU A 414 -14.98 -11.47 27.50
C LEU A 414 -15.06 -12.32 28.78
N GLY A 415 -15.08 -11.69 29.97
CA GLY A 415 -15.11 -12.40 31.26
C GLY A 415 -13.82 -13.15 31.59
N ILE A 416 -12.72 -12.87 30.88
CA ILE A 416 -11.41 -13.47 31.11
C ILE A 416 -10.70 -12.61 32.15
N SER A 417 -10.73 -13.03 33.41
CA SER A 417 -9.95 -12.41 34.48
C SER A 417 -8.46 -12.65 34.19
N ALA A 418 -7.69 -11.57 34.05
CA ALA A 418 -6.24 -11.69 33.95
C ALA A 418 -5.70 -12.28 35.27
N LEU A 419 -5.00 -13.41 35.16
CA LEU A 419 -4.16 -13.97 36.23
C LEU A 419 -2.90 -13.11 36.43
#